data_AF-A0A7C7K0A9-F1
#
_entry.id   AF-A0A7C7K0A9-F1
#
_cell.length_a   1.000
_cell.length_b   1.000
_cell.length_c   1.000
_cell.angle_alpha   90.00
_cell.angle_beta   90.00
_cell.angle_gamma   90.00
#
_symmetry.space_group_name_H-M   'P 1'
#
loop_
_entity.id
_entity.type
_entity.pdbx_description
1 polymer ?
#
loop_
_entity_poly.entity_id
_entity_poly.type
_entity_poly.pdbx_seq_one_letter_code
_entity_poly.pdbx_strand_id
1 'polypeptide(L)'
;YLTISFVGFIIFLFILFFFNFKVAFGYFLGALLSGVAGFAGMHISVRSNARTAESARESLSKGLKVAFRAGTVTGMLVAGLSLLSIGIYYSILVYLGIKGRDLIEPLIGLGFGASLISIFARLGGGIFTKGADVGADLVGKVEAGIPEDDPRNPAVIADNVGDNVGDCAGMAADLFETYVVTIVATMVLASIFFVDHQFLDQIMIYPIAIGGVCILTSIAGTFFVRLGKSQNVMGALYKGFFATAIFSSVSLWFITDWVIGLNEEFLVNQTSFLGKDLFYCGLIGLIITSLLIWITEYYTGTNYRPVQSIAKASETGHGTNVIQGLAISLEATALPAIVICIGIISTYILAGLFGIAIAVSTMLALVGMIVALDAYGPVTDNAGGIAEMAKLDKSVRKITDQLDAVGNTTKAVTKGYAIGSAGLGALVLFAAYTADLNYFVENNLIKATNIDFSLSNPYVVVGLITGGLLPYLFASMGMTAVGRAASSVVIEVRR
;
A
#
# COMPACT_ATOMS: atom_id res chain seq x y z
N TYR A 1 5.75 5.53 18.47
CA TYR A 1 5.51 6.94 18.09
C TYR A 1 6.49 7.93 18.71
N LEU A 2 6.76 7.95 20.03
CA LEU A 2 7.69 8.92 20.64
C LEU A 2 9.06 9.03 19.93
N THR A 3 9.72 7.89 19.65
CA THR A 3 10.98 7.86 18.91
C THR A 3 10.86 8.45 17.51
N ILE A 4 9.76 8.13 16.81
CA ILE A 4 9.45 8.62 15.47
C ILE A 4 9.24 10.14 15.50
N SER A 5 8.52 10.65 16.50
CA SER A 5 8.28 12.08 16.68
C SER A 5 9.56 12.85 16.96
N PHE A 6 10.49 12.29 17.74
CA PHE A 6 11.78 12.92 17.99
C PHE A 6 12.62 13.03 16.72
N VAL A 7 12.76 11.93 15.97
CA VAL A 7 13.48 11.92 14.68
C VAL A 7 12.80 12.86 13.68
N GLY A 8 11.46 12.81 13.59
CA GLY A 8 10.69 13.65 12.70
C GLY A 8 10.78 15.14 13.02
N PHE A 9 10.86 15.51 14.31
CA PHE A 9 11.08 16.89 14.70
C PHE A 9 12.46 17.41 14.29
N ILE A 10 13.50 16.58 14.40
CA ILE A 10 14.85 16.95 13.93
C ILE A 10 14.82 17.18 12.41
N ILE A 11 14.21 16.28 11.65
CA ILE A 11 14.07 16.44 10.19
C ILE A 11 13.25 17.68 9.84
N PHE A 12 12.17 17.96 10.57
CA PHE A 12 11.38 19.18 10.40
C PHE A 12 12.23 20.45 10.54
N LEU A 13 13.12 20.52 11.56
CA LEU A 13 14.03 21.65 11.74
C LEU A 13 15.02 21.78 10.58
N PHE A 14 15.53 20.66 10.06
CA PHE A 14 16.39 20.68 8.87
C PHE A 14 15.66 21.19 7.63
N ILE A 15 14.43 20.73 7.39
CA ILE A 15 13.62 21.20 6.26
C ILE A 15 13.32 22.69 6.42
N LEU A 16 12.95 23.13 7.62
CA LEU A 16 12.68 24.54 7.90
C LEU A 16 13.90 25.44 7.66
N PHE A 17 15.10 24.93 7.98
CA PHE A 17 16.36 25.67 7.80
C PHE A 17 16.83 25.73 6.35
N PHE A 18 16.75 24.62 5.61
CA PHE A 18 17.26 24.53 4.24
C PHE A 18 16.23 24.91 3.16
N PHE A 19 14.95 24.82 3.48
CA PHE A 19 13.85 25.18 2.59
C PHE A 19 13.03 26.31 3.20
N ASN A 20 11.70 26.28 3.03
CA ASN A 20 10.79 27.30 3.51
C ASN A 20 9.74 26.70 4.46
N PHE A 21 9.04 27.58 5.18
CA PHE A 21 8.01 27.17 6.14
C PHE A 21 6.89 26.33 5.51
N LYS A 22 6.54 26.58 4.24
CA LYS A 22 5.48 25.82 3.53
C LYS A 22 5.92 24.37 3.31
N VAL A 23 7.17 24.15 2.90
CA VAL A 23 7.72 22.78 2.76
C VAL A 23 7.78 22.06 4.10
N ALA A 24 8.28 22.73 5.14
CA ALA A 24 8.32 22.18 6.49
C ALA A 24 6.93 21.86 7.04
N PHE A 25 5.94 22.73 6.80
CA PHE A 25 4.55 22.52 7.21
C PHE A 25 3.90 21.37 6.45
N GLY A 26 4.14 21.26 5.13
CA GLY A 26 3.71 20.12 4.33
C GLY A 26 4.23 18.81 4.93
N TYR A 27 5.54 18.75 5.20
CA TYR A 27 6.17 17.62 5.88
C TYR A 27 5.53 17.27 7.22
N PHE A 28 5.32 18.27 8.08
CA PHE A 28 4.67 18.06 9.37
C PHE A 28 3.26 17.51 9.19
N LEU A 29 2.48 18.05 8.26
CA LEU A 29 1.11 17.61 7.98
C LEU A 29 1.07 16.16 7.47
N GLY A 30 1.95 15.81 6.54
CA GLY A 30 2.07 14.44 6.03
C GLY A 30 2.45 13.43 7.12
N ALA A 31 3.41 13.79 7.98
CA ALA A 31 3.80 12.96 9.12
C ALA A 31 2.66 12.83 10.14
N LEU A 32 1.98 13.92 10.46
CA LEU A 32 0.85 13.89 11.40
C LEU A 32 -0.27 12.99 10.90
N LEU A 33 -0.70 13.18 9.65
CA LEU A 33 -1.85 12.45 9.10
C LEU A 33 -1.54 10.98 8.81
N SER A 34 -0.32 10.64 8.39
CA SER A 34 0.12 9.24 8.30
C SER A 34 0.12 8.56 9.68
N GLY A 35 0.59 9.26 10.72
CA GLY A 35 0.54 8.78 12.09
C GLY A 35 -0.89 8.57 12.60
N VAL A 36 -1.79 9.51 12.30
CA VAL A 36 -3.23 9.41 12.62
C VAL A 36 -3.86 8.22 11.89
N ALA A 37 -3.57 8.03 10.60
CA ALA A 37 -4.09 6.91 9.82
C ALA A 37 -3.71 5.55 10.44
N GLY A 38 -2.42 5.37 10.77
CA GLY A 38 -1.94 4.16 11.44
C GLY A 38 -2.58 3.94 12.81
N PHE A 39 -2.57 4.95 13.66
CA PHE A 39 -3.10 4.87 15.02
C PHE A 39 -4.61 4.60 15.06
N ALA A 40 -5.37 5.29 14.22
CA ALA A 40 -6.82 5.11 14.13
C ALA A 40 -7.17 3.72 13.57
N GLY A 41 -6.46 3.25 12.54
CA GLY A 41 -6.63 1.89 11.99
C GLY A 41 -6.45 0.82 13.08
N MET A 42 -5.34 0.90 13.83
CA MET A 42 -5.08 0.01 14.97
C MET A 42 -6.20 0.08 16.02
N HIS A 43 -6.66 1.29 16.36
CA HIS A 43 -7.75 1.47 17.32
C HIS A 43 -9.08 0.86 16.88
N ILE A 44 -9.37 0.86 15.57
CA ILE A 44 -10.56 0.22 15.01
C ILE A 44 -10.41 -1.30 15.09
N SER A 45 -9.23 -1.83 14.74
CA SER A 45 -8.93 -3.26 14.78
C SER A 45 -9.10 -3.84 16.20
N VAL A 46 -8.43 -3.24 17.19
CA VAL A 46 -8.46 -3.66 18.60
C VAL A 46 -9.87 -3.61 19.22
N ARG A 47 -10.75 -2.72 18.76
CA ARG A 47 -12.14 -2.67 19.25
C ARG A 47 -13.08 -3.64 18.53
N SER A 48 -12.65 -4.16 17.39
CA SER A 48 -13.49 -4.97 16.50
C SER A 48 -13.18 -6.46 16.59
N ASN A 49 -11.96 -6.85 16.94
CA ASN A 49 -11.54 -8.26 17.08
C ASN A 49 -12.46 -9.07 18.01
N ALA A 50 -12.73 -8.61 19.24
CA ALA A 50 -13.62 -9.29 20.18
C ALA A 50 -15.07 -9.35 19.68
N ARG A 51 -15.53 -8.32 18.96
CA ARG A 51 -16.88 -8.31 18.34
C ARG A 51 -16.97 -9.30 17.19
N THR A 52 -15.89 -9.49 16.43
CA THR A 52 -15.78 -10.50 15.39
C THR A 52 -15.83 -11.90 16.01
N ALA A 53 -15.08 -12.16 17.09
CA ALA A 53 -15.11 -13.43 17.81
C ALA A 53 -16.52 -13.76 18.33
N GLU A 54 -17.20 -12.80 18.97
CA GLU A 54 -18.58 -12.99 19.43
C GLU A 54 -19.55 -13.22 18.26
N SER A 55 -19.40 -12.48 17.16
CA SER A 55 -20.24 -12.64 15.96
C SER A 55 -20.02 -13.98 15.25
N ALA A 56 -18.82 -14.54 15.35
CA ALA A 56 -18.47 -15.85 14.80
C ALA A 56 -19.20 -17.00 15.53
N ARG A 57 -19.63 -16.81 16.79
CA ARG A 57 -20.50 -17.77 17.50
C ARG A 57 -21.85 -17.96 16.82
N GLU A 58 -22.35 -16.91 16.17
CA GLU A 58 -23.65 -16.95 15.51
C GLU A 58 -23.56 -17.49 14.07
N SER A 59 -22.61 -16.99 13.26
CA SER A 59 -22.36 -17.52 11.91
C SER A 59 -21.11 -16.91 11.26
N LEU A 60 -20.56 -17.62 10.26
CA LEU A 60 -19.52 -17.11 9.35
C LEU A 60 -19.90 -15.76 8.71
N SER A 61 -21.17 -15.61 8.30
CA SER A 61 -21.63 -14.37 7.66
C SER A 61 -21.63 -13.17 8.58
N LYS A 62 -21.95 -13.35 9.87
CA LYS A 62 -21.92 -12.26 10.83
C LYS A 62 -20.49 -11.92 11.24
N GLY A 63 -19.64 -12.92 11.45
CA GLY A 63 -18.20 -12.74 11.66
C GLY A 63 -17.56 -11.93 10.53
N LEU A 64 -17.73 -12.36 9.27
CA LEU A 64 -17.25 -11.64 8.09
C LEU A 64 -17.77 -10.19 8.05
N LYS A 65 -19.06 -9.98 8.31
CA LYS A 65 -19.67 -8.65 8.24
C LYS A 65 -19.05 -7.67 9.24
N VAL A 66 -18.75 -8.11 10.47
CA VAL A 66 -18.11 -7.26 11.48
C VAL A 66 -16.66 -6.98 11.11
N ALA A 67 -15.90 -8.02 10.78
CA ALA A 67 -14.50 -7.88 10.40
C ALA A 67 -14.31 -6.99 9.16
N PHE A 68 -15.09 -7.24 8.10
CA PHE A 68 -15.00 -6.44 6.87
C PHE A 68 -15.44 -5.00 7.07
N ARG A 69 -16.42 -4.73 7.95
CA ARG A 69 -16.79 -3.36 8.33
C ARG A 69 -15.65 -2.65 9.06
N ALA A 70 -14.96 -3.33 9.97
CA ALA A 70 -13.79 -2.77 10.63
C ALA A 70 -12.71 -2.40 9.60
N GLY A 71 -12.41 -3.32 8.67
CA GLY A 71 -11.50 -3.05 7.56
C GLY A 71 -11.96 -1.87 6.69
N THR A 72 -13.25 -1.81 6.35
CA THR A 72 -13.83 -0.71 5.56
C THR A 72 -13.65 0.64 6.23
N VAL A 73 -13.85 0.75 7.55
CA VAL A 73 -13.61 2.01 8.27
C VAL A 73 -12.14 2.42 8.14
N THR A 74 -11.20 1.50 8.34
CA THR A 74 -9.76 1.77 8.18
C THR A 74 -9.44 2.19 6.74
N GLY A 75 -9.96 1.48 5.73
CA GLY A 75 -9.67 1.79 4.33
C GLY A 75 -10.22 3.13 3.86
N MET A 76 -11.47 3.44 4.21
CA MET A 76 -12.04 4.76 3.89
C MET A 76 -11.35 5.88 4.65
N LEU A 77 -10.90 5.63 5.89
CA LEU A 77 -10.11 6.59 6.65
C LEU A 77 -8.76 6.87 5.97
N VAL A 78 -8.02 5.82 5.58
CA VAL A 78 -6.72 5.98 4.90
C VAL A 78 -6.91 6.76 3.60
N ALA A 79 -7.80 6.31 2.72
CA ALA A 79 -8.06 6.98 1.44
C ALA A 79 -8.53 8.42 1.63
N GLY A 80 -9.46 8.64 2.55
CA GLY A 80 -10.03 9.95 2.84
C GLY A 80 -9.00 10.91 3.44
N LEU A 81 -8.19 10.47 4.41
CA LEU A 81 -7.13 11.29 4.98
C LEU A 81 -6.06 11.63 3.96
N SER A 82 -5.65 10.67 3.10
CA SER A 82 -4.70 10.94 2.03
C SER A 82 -5.24 12.02 1.08
N LEU A 83 -6.47 11.86 0.60
CA LEU A 83 -7.07 12.81 -0.33
C LEU A 83 -7.31 14.18 0.31
N LEU A 84 -7.79 14.23 1.56
CA LEU A 84 -7.98 15.48 2.30
C LEU A 84 -6.65 16.18 2.55
N SER A 85 -5.59 15.44 2.86
CA SER A 85 -4.26 16.03 3.10
C SER A 85 -3.76 16.80 1.89
N ILE A 86 -3.87 16.19 0.70
CA ILE A 86 -3.43 16.79 -0.56
C ILE A 86 -4.40 17.90 -0.96
N GLY A 87 -5.70 17.61 -1.01
CA GLY A 87 -6.73 18.53 -1.49
C GLY A 87 -6.85 19.80 -0.66
N ILE A 88 -6.89 19.68 0.68
CA ILE A 88 -6.95 20.85 1.57
C ILE A 88 -5.66 21.64 1.46
N TYR A 89 -4.49 20.97 1.49
CA TYR A 89 -3.23 21.71 1.49
C TYR A 89 -2.99 22.42 0.17
N TYR A 90 -3.22 21.74 -0.95
CA TYR A 90 -3.24 22.33 -2.29
C TYR A 90 -4.19 23.53 -2.36
N SER A 91 -5.44 23.39 -1.90
CA SER A 91 -6.43 24.47 -1.93
C SER A 91 -6.02 25.69 -1.11
N ILE A 92 -5.41 25.48 0.07
CA ILE A 92 -4.88 26.57 0.90
C ILE A 92 -3.76 27.30 0.15
N LEU A 93 -2.83 26.56 -0.46
CA LEU A 93 -1.71 27.17 -1.19
C LEU A 93 -2.21 28.00 -2.38
N VAL A 94 -3.18 27.48 -3.14
CA VAL A 94 -3.82 28.20 -4.26
C VAL A 94 -4.56 29.45 -3.76
N TYR A 95 -5.32 29.35 -2.65
CA TYR A 95 -6.01 30.50 -2.06
C TYR A 95 -5.06 31.62 -1.63
N LEU A 96 -3.87 31.25 -1.14
CA LEU A 96 -2.80 32.20 -0.81
C LEU A 96 -2.09 32.77 -2.06
N GLY A 97 -2.55 32.43 -3.27
CA GLY A 97 -2.00 32.92 -4.53
C GLY A 97 -0.66 32.27 -4.91
N ILE A 98 -0.31 31.14 -4.30
CA ILE A 98 0.95 30.44 -4.56
C ILE A 98 0.84 29.66 -5.87
N LYS A 99 1.83 29.82 -6.76
CA LYS A 99 1.85 29.22 -8.10
C LYS A 99 3.21 28.62 -8.41
N GLY A 100 3.28 27.83 -9.48
CA GLY A 100 4.53 27.24 -9.97
C GLY A 100 5.16 26.31 -8.92
N ARG A 101 6.49 26.30 -8.83
CA ARG A 101 7.21 25.40 -7.92
C ARG A 101 6.94 25.65 -6.44
N ASP A 102 6.70 26.89 -6.04
CA ASP A 102 6.33 27.21 -4.66
C ASP A 102 5.03 26.52 -4.21
N LEU A 103 4.19 26.06 -5.15
CA LEU A 103 2.98 25.27 -4.91
C LEU A 103 3.29 23.77 -4.76
N ILE A 104 4.29 23.27 -5.50
CA ILE A 104 4.60 21.83 -5.62
C ILE A 104 5.54 21.36 -4.52
N GLU A 105 6.60 22.13 -4.23
CA GLU A 105 7.58 21.78 -3.19
C GLU A 105 6.91 21.50 -1.83
N PRO A 106 5.88 22.25 -1.39
CA PRO A 106 5.17 21.91 -0.16
C PRO A 106 4.43 20.57 -0.21
N LEU A 107 3.89 20.18 -1.38
CA LEU A 107 3.24 18.88 -1.56
C LEU A 107 4.25 17.74 -1.56
N ILE A 108 5.45 17.95 -2.13
CA ILE A 108 6.58 17.01 -2.01
C ILE A 108 6.96 16.84 -0.54
N GLY A 109 7.02 17.95 0.21
CA GLY A 109 7.21 17.93 1.66
C GLY A 109 6.17 17.04 2.35
N LEU A 110 4.90 17.17 1.98
CA LEU A 110 3.80 16.34 2.50
C LEU A 110 4.03 14.84 2.24
N GLY A 111 4.40 14.46 1.02
CA GLY A 111 4.80 13.07 0.72
C GLY A 111 5.98 12.59 1.57
N PHE A 112 7.04 13.41 1.69
CA PHE A 112 8.22 13.06 2.47
C PHE A 112 7.91 12.84 3.97
N GLY A 113 7.00 13.65 4.53
CA GLY A 113 6.50 13.47 5.89
C GLY A 113 5.76 12.14 6.08
N ALA A 114 4.92 11.77 5.11
CA ALA A 114 4.21 10.50 5.12
C ALA A 114 5.18 9.30 5.09
N SER A 115 6.24 9.38 4.27
CA SER A 115 7.27 8.33 4.14
C SER A 115 8.06 8.10 5.42
N LEU A 116 8.33 9.15 6.20
CA LEU A 116 8.98 8.96 7.50
C LEU A 116 8.17 8.03 8.39
N ILE A 117 6.87 8.31 8.57
CA ILE A 117 6.04 7.52 9.46
C ILE A 117 5.87 6.10 8.93
N SER A 118 5.62 5.94 7.63
CA SER A 118 5.47 4.63 6.99
C SER A 118 6.67 3.72 7.29
N ILE A 119 7.90 4.18 7.02
CA ILE A 119 9.11 3.37 7.21
C ILE A 119 9.26 2.92 8.67
N PHE A 120 9.12 3.84 9.63
CA PHE A 120 9.30 3.49 11.04
C PHE A 120 8.16 2.62 11.58
N ALA A 121 6.91 2.90 11.20
CA ALA A 121 5.75 2.12 11.64
C ALA A 121 5.80 0.70 11.07
N ARG A 122 6.14 0.54 9.79
CA ARG A 122 6.24 -0.76 9.12
C ARG A 122 7.44 -1.57 9.59
N LEU A 123 8.62 -0.97 9.69
CA LEU A 123 9.81 -1.68 10.15
C LEU A 123 9.74 -2.01 11.64
N GLY A 124 9.39 -1.02 12.48
CA GLY A 124 9.29 -1.21 13.93
C GLY A 124 8.16 -2.17 14.30
N GLY A 125 6.97 -1.99 13.73
CA GLY A 125 5.83 -2.89 13.92
C GLY A 125 6.11 -4.28 13.36
N GLY A 126 6.73 -4.38 12.18
CA GLY A 126 7.14 -5.64 11.54
C GLY A 126 8.12 -6.46 12.38
N ILE A 127 9.13 -5.82 12.96
CA ILE A 127 10.08 -6.48 13.87
C ILE A 127 9.37 -6.99 15.11
N PHE A 128 8.44 -6.19 15.66
CA PHE A 128 7.67 -6.57 16.85
C PHE A 128 6.76 -7.77 16.57
N THR A 129 5.89 -7.71 15.56
CA THR A 129 4.96 -8.80 15.22
C THR A 129 5.72 -10.08 14.87
N LYS A 130 6.68 -10.04 13.94
CA LYS A 130 7.38 -11.26 13.52
C LYS A 130 8.36 -11.79 14.56
N GLY A 131 8.86 -10.95 15.46
CA GLY A 131 9.58 -11.41 16.63
C GLY A 131 8.68 -12.18 17.61
N ALA A 132 7.47 -11.67 17.87
CA ALA A 132 6.51 -12.28 18.79
C ALA A 132 5.90 -13.57 18.22
N ASP A 133 5.38 -13.52 16.99
CA ASP A 133 4.77 -14.60 16.22
C ASP A 133 5.70 -15.84 16.18
N VAL A 134 6.92 -15.69 15.65
CA VAL A 134 7.90 -16.79 15.56
C VAL A 134 8.24 -17.35 16.94
N GLY A 135 8.37 -16.50 17.95
CA GLY A 135 8.69 -16.93 19.31
C GLY A 135 7.54 -17.72 19.97
N ALA A 136 6.31 -17.25 19.79
CA ALA A 136 5.11 -17.89 20.30
C ALA A 136 4.89 -19.25 19.66
N ASP A 137 4.94 -19.31 18.33
CA ASP A 137 4.66 -20.51 17.55
C ASP A 137 5.70 -21.60 17.72
N LEU A 138 6.98 -21.23 17.71
CA LEU A 138 8.07 -22.21 17.80
C LEU A 138 8.05 -22.92 19.16
N VAL A 139 7.95 -22.17 20.26
CA VAL A 139 7.92 -22.79 21.59
C VAL A 139 6.57 -23.45 21.87
N GLY A 140 5.46 -22.81 21.48
CA GLY A 140 4.11 -23.33 21.71
C GLY A 140 3.82 -24.59 20.91
N LYS A 141 3.81 -24.49 19.58
CA LYS A 141 3.38 -25.57 18.69
C LYS A 141 4.43 -26.68 18.57
N VAL A 142 5.71 -26.32 18.45
CA VAL A 142 6.77 -27.29 18.10
C VAL A 142 7.42 -27.91 19.34
N GLU A 143 7.73 -27.12 20.37
CA GLU A 143 8.42 -27.63 21.57
C GLU A 143 7.45 -28.16 22.62
N ALA A 144 6.43 -27.37 22.98
CA ALA A 144 5.48 -27.72 24.04
C ALA A 144 4.27 -28.52 23.55
N GLY A 145 3.99 -28.52 22.24
CA GLY A 145 2.84 -29.22 21.65
C GLY A 145 1.48 -28.68 22.10
N ILE A 146 1.41 -27.40 22.48
CA ILE A 146 0.15 -26.72 22.84
C ILE A 146 -0.49 -26.09 21.59
N PRO A 147 -1.82 -25.88 21.59
CA PRO A 147 -2.50 -25.18 20.51
C PRO A 147 -1.92 -23.79 20.22
N GLU A 148 -2.13 -23.33 18.99
CA GLU A 148 -1.95 -21.94 18.60
C GLU A 148 -2.77 -21.01 19.48
N ASP A 149 -2.27 -19.83 19.82
CA ASP A 149 -2.94 -18.85 20.68
C ASP A 149 -3.35 -19.35 22.09
N ASP A 150 -2.74 -20.42 22.58
CA ASP A 150 -3.09 -20.96 23.89
C ASP A 150 -2.73 -19.97 25.02
N PRO A 151 -3.67 -19.68 25.96
CA PRO A 151 -3.45 -18.70 27.02
C PRO A 151 -2.33 -19.08 28.01
N ARG A 152 -1.81 -20.31 27.97
CA ARG A 152 -0.64 -20.74 28.74
C ARG A 152 0.67 -20.21 28.16
N ASN A 153 0.70 -19.82 26.89
CA ASN A 153 1.89 -19.28 26.24
C ASN A 153 1.97 -17.75 26.47
N PRO A 154 2.96 -17.24 27.22
CA PRO A 154 3.07 -15.82 27.54
C PRO A 154 3.33 -14.93 26.33
N ALA A 155 3.75 -15.49 25.19
CA ALA A 155 4.00 -14.73 23.97
C ALA A 155 2.74 -14.42 23.15
N VAL A 156 1.61 -15.10 23.39
CA VAL A 156 0.38 -14.94 22.58
C VAL A 156 -0.18 -13.52 22.61
N ILE A 157 -0.11 -12.85 23.77
CA ILE A 157 -0.53 -11.44 23.87
C ILE A 157 0.39 -10.54 23.04
N ALA A 158 1.70 -10.81 23.04
CA ALA A 158 2.64 -10.04 22.24
C ALA A 158 2.40 -10.24 20.74
N ASP A 159 2.05 -11.46 20.33
CA ASP A 159 1.69 -11.78 18.95
C ASP A 159 0.44 -11.01 18.50
N ASN A 160 -0.65 -11.14 19.25
CA ASN A 160 -1.92 -10.46 18.96
C ASN A 160 -1.76 -8.92 18.97
N VAL A 161 -0.94 -8.36 19.87
CA VAL A 161 -0.59 -6.93 19.85
C VAL A 161 0.21 -6.60 18.58
N GLY A 162 1.13 -7.47 18.19
CA GLY A 162 1.93 -7.37 16.98
C GLY A 162 1.10 -7.22 15.71
N ASP A 163 0.04 -8.02 15.53
CA ASP A 163 -0.82 -7.91 14.34
C ASP A 163 -1.46 -6.52 14.21
N ASN A 164 -1.84 -5.92 15.34
CA ASN A 164 -2.43 -4.58 15.35
C ASN A 164 -1.38 -3.49 15.06
N VAL A 165 -0.16 -3.62 15.57
CA VAL A 165 0.90 -2.62 15.41
C VAL A 165 1.57 -2.72 14.04
N GLY A 166 1.89 -3.92 13.59
CA GLY A 166 2.54 -4.19 12.30
C GLY A 166 1.54 -4.22 11.15
N ASP A 167 0.66 -5.21 11.17
CA ASP A 167 -0.20 -5.53 10.03
C ASP A 167 -1.38 -4.55 9.88
N CYS A 168 -1.75 -3.79 10.92
CA CYS A 168 -2.78 -2.75 10.83
C CYS A 168 -2.18 -1.33 10.78
N ALA A 169 -1.50 -0.87 11.83
CA ALA A 169 -0.97 0.50 11.87
C ALA A 169 0.11 0.76 10.82
N GLY A 170 1.10 -0.14 10.70
CA GLY A 170 2.17 -0.01 9.71
C GLY A 170 1.63 0.00 8.28
N MET A 171 0.66 -0.87 8.00
CA MET A 171 0.05 -0.99 6.69
C MET A 171 -0.85 0.19 6.31
N ALA A 172 -1.63 0.71 7.25
CA ALA A 172 -2.40 1.93 7.01
C ALA A 172 -1.50 3.15 6.74
N ALA A 173 -0.38 3.29 7.45
CA ALA A 173 0.60 4.35 7.22
C ALA A 173 1.32 4.22 5.87
N ASP A 174 1.62 2.99 5.46
CA ASP A 174 2.26 2.67 4.18
C ASP A 174 1.37 2.98 2.97
N LEU A 175 0.11 2.54 2.98
CA LEU A 175 -0.81 2.88 1.89
C LEU A 175 -1.24 4.35 1.90
N PHE A 176 -1.30 5.00 3.07
CA PHE A 176 -1.47 6.46 3.12
C PHE A 176 -0.34 7.17 2.37
N GLU A 177 0.90 6.75 2.64
CA GLU A 177 2.08 7.31 2.02
C GLU A 177 2.11 7.06 0.51
N THR A 178 1.92 5.81 0.09
CA THR A 178 2.02 5.46 -1.33
C THR A 178 0.99 6.25 -2.13
N TYR A 179 -0.22 6.43 -1.58
CA TYR A 179 -1.28 7.27 -2.16
C TYR A 179 -0.83 8.73 -2.31
N VAL A 180 -0.37 9.34 -1.22
CA VAL A 180 0.07 10.74 -1.22
C VAL A 180 1.21 10.95 -2.20
N VAL A 181 2.27 10.15 -2.10
CA VAL A 181 3.48 10.30 -2.92
C VAL A 181 3.15 10.14 -4.40
N THR A 182 2.29 9.19 -4.77
CA THR A 182 1.90 8.97 -6.17
C THR A 182 1.09 10.13 -6.73
N ILE A 183 0.06 10.58 -6.01
CA ILE A 183 -0.77 11.69 -6.47
C ILE A 183 0.06 12.98 -6.60
N VAL A 184 0.92 13.26 -5.60
CA VAL A 184 1.83 14.39 -5.64
C VAL A 184 2.84 14.26 -6.78
N ALA A 185 3.39 13.08 -7.05
CA ALA A 185 4.32 12.87 -8.17
C ALA A 185 3.66 13.15 -9.52
N THR A 186 2.42 12.71 -9.71
CA THR A 186 1.63 13.04 -10.91
C THR A 186 1.39 14.54 -11.01
N MET A 187 1.09 15.22 -9.90
CA MET A 187 0.98 16.68 -9.85
C MET A 187 2.30 17.39 -10.18
N VAL A 188 3.44 16.87 -9.73
CA VAL A 188 4.76 17.41 -10.08
C VAL A 188 4.98 17.31 -11.58
N LEU A 189 4.74 16.15 -12.19
CA LEU A 189 4.83 15.99 -13.64
C LEU A 189 3.89 16.92 -14.40
N ALA A 190 2.65 17.07 -13.92
CA ALA A 190 1.69 18.00 -14.50
C ALA A 190 2.23 19.44 -14.50
N SER A 191 2.83 19.87 -13.38
CA SER A 191 3.38 21.23 -13.24
C SER A 191 4.57 21.52 -14.16
N ILE A 192 5.31 20.49 -14.56
CA ILE A 192 6.49 20.64 -15.43
C ILE A 192 6.10 20.51 -16.90
N PHE A 193 5.28 19.52 -17.25
CA PHE A 193 4.95 19.24 -18.66
C PHE A 193 3.89 20.19 -19.25
N PHE A 194 3.09 20.84 -18.42
CA PHE A 194 1.99 21.70 -18.87
C PHE A 194 2.10 23.14 -18.37
N VAL A 195 3.31 23.62 -18.05
CA VAL A 195 3.52 24.93 -17.39
C VAL A 195 2.91 26.10 -18.17
N ASP A 196 2.95 26.05 -19.50
CA ASP A 196 2.41 27.08 -20.41
C ASP A 196 1.04 26.71 -20.99
N HIS A 197 0.44 25.61 -20.52
CA HIS A 197 -0.85 25.14 -21.04
C HIS A 197 -2.00 25.84 -20.34
N GLN A 198 -3.03 26.25 -21.11
CA GLN A 198 -4.23 26.89 -20.57
C GLN A 198 -5.02 26.00 -19.58
N PHE A 199 -4.77 24.69 -19.61
CA PHE A 199 -5.45 23.70 -18.77
C PHE A 199 -4.60 23.20 -17.58
N LEU A 200 -3.53 23.91 -17.23
CA LEU A 200 -2.61 23.49 -16.15
C LEU A 200 -3.37 23.17 -14.86
N ASP A 201 -4.25 24.06 -14.40
CA ASP A 201 -4.99 23.89 -13.15
C ASP A 201 -5.88 22.63 -13.18
N GLN A 202 -6.53 22.34 -14.32
CA GLN A 202 -7.34 21.13 -14.50
C GLN A 202 -6.49 19.87 -14.42
N ILE A 203 -5.34 19.84 -15.10
CA ILE A 203 -4.43 18.69 -15.12
C ILE A 203 -3.83 18.43 -13.74
N MET A 204 -3.51 19.50 -13.00
CA MET A 204 -3.04 19.43 -11.61
C MET A 204 -4.09 18.83 -10.66
N ILE A 205 -5.37 19.15 -10.85
CA ILE A 205 -6.47 18.64 -10.02
C ILE A 205 -6.90 17.23 -10.44
N TYR A 206 -6.65 16.83 -11.69
CA TYR A 206 -7.12 15.55 -12.23
C TYR A 206 -6.79 14.30 -11.39
N PRO A 207 -5.56 14.06 -10.91
CA PRO A 207 -5.30 12.89 -10.05
C PRO A 207 -6.07 12.94 -8.71
N ILE A 208 -6.30 14.13 -8.15
CA ILE A 208 -7.14 14.33 -6.95
C ILE A 208 -8.61 14.01 -7.28
N ALA A 209 -9.10 14.43 -8.45
CA ALA A 209 -10.47 14.16 -8.89
C ALA A 209 -10.72 12.65 -9.13
N ILE A 210 -9.76 11.94 -9.74
CA ILE A 210 -9.78 10.48 -9.85
C ILE A 210 -9.88 9.85 -8.45
N GLY A 211 -9.01 10.28 -7.54
CA GLY A 211 -9.03 9.83 -6.15
C GLY A 211 -10.38 10.03 -5.46
N GLY A 212 -10.96 11.23 -5.62
CA GLY A 212 -12.26 11.59 -5.05
C GLY A 212 -13.40 10.71 -5.55
N VAL A 213 -13.50 10.50 -6.86
CA VAL A 213 -14.58 9.67 -7.41
C VAL A 213 -14.40 8.20 -7.04
N CYS A 214 -13.16 7.69 -7.02
CA CYS A 214 -12.89 6.29 -6.68
C CYS A 214 -13.11 5.95 -5.20
N ILE A 215 -13.02 6.93 -4.28
CA ILE A 215 -13.45 6.71 -2.89
C ILE A 215 -14.96 6.47 -2.83
N LEU A 216 -15.76 7.24 -3.58
CA LEU A 216 -17.21 7.05 -3.62
C LEU A 216 -17.59 5.69 -4.19
N THR A 217 -16.91 5.26 -5.27
CA THR A 217 -17.13 3.93 -5.85
C THR A 217 -16.65 2.81 -4.93
N SER A 218 -15.59 3.03 -4.15
CA SER A 218 -15.13 2.10 -3.10
C SER A 218 -16.16 1.94 -2.00
N ILE A 219 -16.77 3.04 -1.54
CA ILE A 219 -17.91 3.00 -0.60
C ILE A 219 -19.06 2.19 -1.22
N ALA A 220 -19.43 2.47 -2.47
CA ALA A 220 -20.49 1.74 -3.16
C ALA A 220 -20.18 0.22 -3.27
N GLY A 221 -18.94 -0.13 -3.59
CA GLY A 221 -18.48 -1.52 -3.72
C GLY A 221 -18.53 -2.30 -2.41
N THR A 222 -18.36 -1.66 -1.25
CA THR A 222 -18.45 -2.34 0.06
C THR A 222 -19.81 -3.00 0.30
N PHE A 223 -20.89 -2.44 -0.26
CA PHE A 223 -22.24 -3.01 -0.13
C PHE A 223 -22.42 -4.33 -0.89
N PHE A 224 -21.52 -4.65 -1.83
CA PHE A 224 -21.52 -5.89 -2.62
C PHE A 224 -20.72 -7.03 -1.96
N VAL A 225 -19.98 -6.77 -0.87
CA VAL A 225 -19.30 -7.80 -0.09
C VAL A 225 -20.33 -8.58 0.72
N ARG A 226 -20.81 -9.68 0.14
CA ARG A 226 -21.82 -10.56 0.73
C ARG A 226 -21.52 -12.02 0.41
N LEU A 227 -21.62 -12.89 1.41
CA LEU A 227 -21.49 -14.33 1.21
C LEU A 227 -22.59 -14.84 0.28
N GLY A 228 -22.18 -15.66 -0.69
CA GLY A 228 -23.10 -16.40 -1.55
C GLY A 228 -23.48 -17.75 -0.95
N LYS A 229 -24.24 -18.54 -1.72
CA LYS A 229 -24.63 -19.91 -1.34
C LYS A 229 -23.43 -20.83 -1.07
N SER A 230 -22.30 -20.58 -1.72
CA SER A 230 -21.06 -21.35 -1.56
C SER A 230 -20.28 -21.06 -0.28
N GLN A 231 -20.69 -20.06 0.52
CA GLN A 231 -19.98 -19.63 1.74
C GLN A 231 -18.48 -19.33 1.54
N ASN A 232 -18.07 -19.02 0.29
CA ASN A 232 -16.70 -18.65 -0.03
C ASN A 232 -16.46 -17.18 0.35
N VAL A 233 -15.61 -16.96 1.36
CA VAL A 233 -15.25 -15.65 1.89
C VAL A 233 -14.48 -14.82 0.86
N MET A 234 -13.44 -15.39 0.22
CA MET A 234 -12.64 -14.70 -0.78
C MET A 234 -13.49 -14.26 -1.97
N GLY A 235 -14.40 -15.13 -2.43
CA GLY A 235 -15.36 -14.79 -3.48
C GLY A 235 -16.32 -13.66 -3.11
N ALA A 236 -16.65 -13.49 -1.83
CA ALA A 236 -17.46 -12.35 -1.37
C ALA A 236 -16.65 -11.05 -1.38
N LEU A 237 -15.40 -11.08 -0.94
CA LEU A 237 -14.48 -9.95 -0.97
C LEU A 237 -14.25 -9.46 -2.42
N TYR A 238 -14.04 -10.38 -3.36
CA TYR A 238 -13.88 -10.03 -4.76
C TYR A 238 -15.11 -9.47 -5.44
N LYS A 239 -16.32 -9.87 -5.04
CA LYS A 239 -17.53 -9.21 -5.55
C LYS A 239 -17.53 -7.73 -5.22
N GLY A 240 -17.09 -7.36 -4.00
CA GLY A 240 -16.92 -5.95 -3.63
C GLY A 240 -15.83 -5.25 -4.41
N PHE A 241 -14.67 -5.90 -4.57
CA PHE A 241 -13.58 -5.37 -5.37
C PHE A 241 -13.97 -5.14 -6.83
N PHE A 242 -14.56 -6.14 -7.51
CA PHE A 242 -14.99 -6.00 -8.91
C PHE A 242 -16.11 -4.98 -9.07
N ALA A 243 -17.07 -4.91 -8.14
CA ALA A 243 -18.07 -3.84 -8.14
C ALA A 243 -17.39 -2.46 -8.06
N THR A 244 -16.39 -2.31 -7.17
CA THR A 244 -15.60 -1.08 -7.05
C THR A 244 -14.87 -0.75 -8.35
N ALA A 245 -14.18 -1.72 -8.95
CA ALA A 245 -13.43 -1.53 -10.18
C ALA A 245 -14.35 -1.11 -11.34
N ILE A 246 -15.49 -1.78 -11.51
CA ILE A 246 -16.47 -1.45 -12.56
C ILE A 246 -17.04 -0.05 -12.36
N PHE A 247 -17.49 0.28 -11.14
CA PHE A 247 -18.00 1.62 -10.85
C PHE A 247 -16.93 2.69 -11.02
N SER A 248 -15.68 2.39 -10.67
CA SER A 248 -14.54 3.29 -10.89
C SER A 248 -14.28 3.50 -12.38
N SER A 249 -14.29 2.45 -13.20
CA SER A 249 -14.13 2.57 -14.65
C SER A 249 -15.20 3.45 -15.29
N VAL A 250 -16.46 3.28 -14.89
CA VAL A 250 -17.58 4.11 -15.39
C VAL A 250 -17.44 5.56 -14.91
N SER A 251 -17.13 5.76 -13.63
CA SER A 251 -17.02 7.10 -13.05
C SER A 251 -15.78 7.85 -13.58
N LEU A 252 -14.72 7.11 -13.93
CA LEU A 252 -13.51 7.65 -14.54
C LEU A 252 -13.84 8.33 -15.87
N TRP A 253 -14.71 7.76 -16.70
CA TRP A 253 -15.12 8.39 -17.95
C TRP A 253 -15.70 9.79 -17.74
N PHE A 254 -16.67 9.90 -16.80
CA PHE A 254 -17.33 11.15 -16.50
C PHE A 254 -16.39 12.18 -15.85
N ILE A 255 -15.49 11.74 -14.95
CA ILE A 255 -14.55 12.67 -14.31
C ILE A 255 -13.47 13.15 -15.29
N THR A 256 -13.01 12.29 -16.21
CA THR A 256 -12.09 12.71 -17.26
C THR A 256 -12.74 13.74 -18.17
N ASP A 257 -13.98 13.51 -18.62
CA ASP A 257 -14.68 14.48 -19.47
C ASP A 257 -14.94 15.80 -18.74
N TRP A 258 -15.30 15.75 -17.46
CA TRP A 258 -15.61 16.94 -16.67
C TRP A 258 -14.37 17.80 -16.34
N VAL A 259 -13.23 17.17 -16.02
CA VAL A 259 -12.02 17.89 -15.61
C VAL A 259 -11.14 18.22 -16.82
N ILE A 260 -10.90 17.24 -17.69
CA ILE A 260 -9.94 17.33 -18.79
C ILE A 260 -10.65 17.62 -20.12
N GLY A 261 -11.83 17.03 -20.34
CA GLY A 261 -12.50 17.01 -21.64
C GLY A 261 -11.95 15.88 -22.53
N LEU A 262 -12.80 14.98 -22.99
CA LEU A 262 -12.34 13.78 -23.73
C LEU A 262 -11.72 14.07 -25.10
N ASN A 263 -12.12 15.20 -25.71
CA ASN A 263 -11.66 15.61 -27.04
C ASN A 263 -10.60 16.71 -26.99
N GLU A 264 -10.20 17.16 -25.80
CA GLU A 264 -9.12 18.14 -25.65
C GLU A 264 -7.78 17.50 -26.04
N GLU A 265 -6.99 18.23 -26.79
CA GLU A 265 -5.67 17.81 -27.28
C GLU A 265 -4.56 18.39 -26.40
N PHE A 266 -3.63 17.53 -26.04
CA PHE A 266 -2.47 17.84 -25.21
C PHE A 266 -1.20 17.51 -25.98
N LEU A 267 -0.26 18.44 -26.00
CA LEU A 267 1.05 18.26 -26.62
C LEU A 267 2.15 18.35 -25.57
N VAL A 268 2.85 17.24 -25.34
CA VAL A 268 4.00 17.17 -24.42
C VAL A 268 5.18 16.55 -25.15
N ASN A 269 6.31 17.26 -25.22
CA ASN A 269 7.57 16.75 -25.80
C ASN A 269 7.37 16.02 -27.15
N GLN A 270 6.65 16.64 -28.09
CA GLN A 270 6.31 16.11 -29.43
C GLN A 270 5.34 14.92 -29.46
N THR A 271 4.79 14.52 -28.32
CA THR A 271 3.72 13.52 -28.24
C THR A 271 2.39 14.25 -28.09
N SER A 272 1.51 14.12 -29.10
CA SER A 272 0.12 14.57 -29.01
C SER A 272 -0.77 13.42 -28.54
N PHE A 273 -1.66 13.70 -27.61
CA PHE A 273 -2.68 12.77 -27.13
C PHE A 273 -3.95 13.53 -26.73
N LEU A 274 -5.07 12.82 -26.68
CA LEU A 274 -6.37 13.37 -26.33
C LEU A 274 -6.73 13.04 -24.87
N GLY A 275 -7.66 13.79 -24.28
CA GLY A 275 -8.18 13.48 -22.93
C GLY A 275 -8.72 12.05 -22.79
N LYS A 276 -9.30 11.47 -23.85
CA LYS A 276 -9.71 10.05 -23.88
C LYS A 276 -8.54 9.07 -23.71
N ASP A 277 -7.33 9.43 -24.13
CA ASP A 277 -6.15 8.59 -23.99
C ASP A 277 -5.71 8.53 -22.51
N LEU A 278 -5.92 9.61 -21.76
CA LEU A 278 -5.77 9.61 -20.30
C LEU A 278 -6.82 8.74 -19.60
N PHE A 279 -8.06 8.71 -20.09
CA PHE A 279 -9.07 7.77 -19.61
C PHE A 279 -8.63 6.32 -19.83
N TYR A 280 -8.14 5.98 -21.03
CA TYR A 280 -7.63 4.63 -21.31
C TYR A 280 -6.42 4.28 -20.46
N CYS A 281 -5.52 5.24 -20.18
CA CYS A 281 -4.42 5.03 -19.25
C CYS A 281 -4.92 4.69 -17.83
N GLY A 282 -5.91 5.44 -17.33
CA GLY A 282 -6.51 5.14 -16.04
C GLY A 282 -7.22 3.77 -16.00
N LEU A 283 -7.92 3.40 -17.07
CA LEU A 283 -8.55 2.07 -17.21
C LEU A 283 -7.49 0.95 -17.19
N ILE A 284 -6.35 1.14 -17.86
CA ILE A 284 -5.21 0.22 -17.80
C ILE A 284 -4.71 0.10 -16.35
N GLY A 285 -4.64 1.19 -15.59
CA GLY A 285 -4.32 1.15 -14.15
C GLY A 285 -5.27 0.26 -13.33
N LEU A 286 -6.58 0.36 -13.56
CA LEU A 286 -7.58 -0.51 -12.90
C LEU A 286 -7.41 -1.99 -13.30
N ILE A 287 -7.08 -2.24 -14.57
CA ILE A 287 -6.81 -3.60 -15.09
C ILE A 287 -5.54 -4.18 -14.45
N ILE A 288 -4.45 -3.42 -14.40
CA ILE A 288 -3.19 -3.82 -13.75
C ILE A 288 -3.47 -4.17 -12.28
N THR A 289 -4.21 -3.32 -11.57
CA THR A 289 -4.60 -3.59 -10.17
C THR A 289 -5.32 -4.92 -10.04
N SER A 290 -6.32 -5.17 -10.89
CA SER A 290 -7.11 -6.40 -10.87
C SER A 290 -6.25 -7.64 -11.18
N LEU A 291 -5.32 -7.54 -12.13
CA LEU A 291 -4.40 -8.61 -12.48
C LEU A 291 -3.40 -8.90 -11.36
N LEU A 292 -2.81 -7.88 -10.73
CA LEU A 292 -1.89 -8.06 -9.61
C LEU A 292 -2.56 -8.77 -8.43
N ILE A 293 -3.80 -8.39 -8.13
CA ILE A 293 -4.60 -9.03 -7.08
C ILE A 293 -4.83 -10.51 -7.40
N TRP A 294 -5.30 -10.81 -8.62
CA TRP A 294 -5.59 -12.17 -9.04
C TRP A 294 -4.34 -13.07 -9.09
N ILE A 295 -3.22 -12.55 -9.62
CA ILE A 295 -1.95 -13.27 -9.65
C ILE A 295 -1.46 -13.55 -8.24
N THR A 296 -1.56 -12.58 -7.33
CA THR A 296 -1.10 -12.76 -5.95
C THR A 296 -1.90 -13.82 -5.23
N GLU A 297 -3.23 -13.82 -5.36
CA GLU A 297 -4.08 -14.88 -4.79
C GLU A 297 -3.74 -16.25 -5.35
N TYR A 298 -3.43 -16.38 -6.65
CA TYR A 298 -3.01 -17.67 -7.21
C TYR A 298 -1.74 -18.23 -6.53
N TYR A 299 -0.80 -17.36 -6.14
CA TYR A 299 0.43 -17.76 -5.46
C TYR A 299 0.29 -17.94 -3.95
N THR A 300 -0.75 -17.37 -3.33
CA THR A 300 -0.92 -17.40 -1.86
C THR A 300 -2.17 -18.13 -1.37
N GLY A 301 -3.12 -18.43 -2.24
CA GLY A 301 -4.35 -19.15 -1.91
C GLY A 301 -4.13 -20.66 -1.78
N THR A 302 -4.71 -21.27 -0.75
CA THR A 302 -4.55 -22.69 -0.40
C THR A 302 -5.13 -23.67 -1.43
N ASN A 303 -5.98 -23.19 -2.34
CA ASN A 303 -6.64 -24.00 -3.36
C ASN A 303 -5.82 -24.13 -4.66
N TYR A 304 -4.67 -23.46 -4.76
CA TYR A 304 -3.88 -23.39 -5.99
C TYR A 304 -2.58 -24.19 -5.91
N ARG A 305 -2.05 -24.55 -7.09
CA ARG A 305 -0.82 -25.34 -7.26
C ARG A 305 0.35 -24.83 -6.40
N PRO A 306 0.67 -23.53 -6.35
CA PRO A 306 1.86 -23.05 -5.64
C PRO A 306 1.83 -23.43 -4.15
N VAL A 307 0.75 -23.10 -3.44
CA VAL A 307 0.62 -23.39 -2.00
C VAL A 307 0.48 -24.90 -1.74
N GLN A 308 -0.27 -25.63 -2.57
CA GLN A 308 -0.40 -27.08 -2.44
C GLN A 308 0.93 -27.80 -2.62
N SER A 309 1.80 -27.30 -3.52
CA SER A 309 3.14 -27.86 -3.72
C SER A 309 4.04 -27.69 -2.49
N ILE A 310 3.94 -26.54 -1.80
CA ILE A 310 4.68 -26.26 -0.57
C ILE A 310 4.16 -27.15 0.57
N ALA A 311 2.84 -27.25 0.71
CA ALA A 311 2.21 -28.13 1.71
C ALA A 311 2.67 -29.59 1.51
N LYS A 312 2.62 -30.10 0.28
CA LYS A 312 3.08 -31.45 -0.08
C LYS A 312 4.57 -31.66 0.20
N ALA A 313 5.42 -30.65 -0.04
CA ALA A 313 6.84 -30.76 0.27
C ALA A 313 7.11 -31.03 1.77
N SER A 314 6.21 -30.58 2.66
CA SER A 314 6.30 -30.83 4.11
C SER A 314 6.27 -32.31 4.48
N GLU A 315 5.72 -33.19 3.63
CA GLU A 315 5.74 -34.66 3.83
C GLU A 315 7.16 -35.23 3.84
N THR A 316 8.13 -34.50 3.26
CA THR A 316 9.54 -34.91 3.16
C THR A 316 10.47 -34.14 4.09
N GLY A 317 9.92 -33.28 4.96
CA GLY A 317 10.64 -32.56 6.02
C GLY A 317 10.75 -31.04 5.82
N HIS A 318 11.34 -30.37 6.81
CA HIS A 318 11.44 -28.90 6.84
C HIS A 318 12.32 -28.33 5.71
N GLY A 319 13.43 -29.01 5.37
CA GLY A 319 14.36 -28.52 4.35
C GLY A 319 13.74 -28.45 2.96
N THR A 320 12.97 -29.48 2.56
CA THR A 320 12.27 -29.50 1.27
C THR A 320 11.12 -28.50 1.22
N ASN A 321 10.42 -28.29 2.34
CA ASN A 321 9.41 -27.24 2.46
C ASN A 321 10.01 -25.83 2.23
N VAL A 322 11.15 -25.52 2.85
CA VAL A 322 11.85 -24.23 2.65
C VAL A 322 12.34 -24.06 1.21
N ILE A 323 12.95 -25.09 0.62
CA ILE A 323 13.42 -25.07 -0.78
C ILE A 323 12.23 -24.80 -1.72
N GLN A 324 11.13 -25.52 -1.55
CA GLN A 324 9.94 -25.35 -2.37
C GLN A 324 9.33 -23.95 -2.22
N GLY A 325 9.23 -23.44 -0.98
CA GLY A 325 8.76 -22.09 -0.70
C GLY A 325 9.61 -21.02 -1.36
N LEU A 326 10.93 -21.11 -1.27
CA LEU A 326 11.86 -20.19 -1.94
C LEU A 326 11.71 -20.25 -3.47
N ALA A 327 11.62 -21.45 -4.05
CA ALA A 327 11.45 -21.59 -5.50
C ALA A 327 10.15 -20.94 -5.99
N ILE A 328 9.04 -21.16 -5.28
CA ILE A 328 7.75 -20.54 -5.59
C ILE A 328 7.80 -19.02 -5.41
N SER A 329 8.51 -18.51 -4.41
CA SER A 329 8.65 -17.05 -4.19
C SER A 329 9.38 -16.36 -5.36
N LEU A 330 10.40 -17.01 -5.95
CA LEU A 330 11.10 -16.53 -7.13
C LEU A 330 10.23 -16.64 -8.40
N GLU A 331 9.43 -17.69 -8.51
CA GLU A 331 8.46 -17.84 -9.61
C GLU A 331 7.39 -16.73 -9.57
N ALA A 332 6.89 -16.41 -8.37
CA ALA A 332 5.77 -15.49 -8.16
C ALA A 332 6.05 -14.06 -8.63
N THR A 333 7.31 -13.65 -8.82
CA THR A 333 7.66 -12.32 -9.32
C THR A 333 7.50 -12.16 -10.83
N ALA A 334 7.48 -13.27 -11.59
CA ALA A 334 7.53 -13.22 -13.05
C ALA A 334 6.26 -12.61 -13.67
N LEU A 335 5.08 -13.12 -13.30
CA LEU A 335 3.81 -12.63 -13.86
C LEU A 335 3.51 -11.18 -13.47
N PRO A 336 3.67 -10.73 -12.20
CA PRO A 336 3.52 -9.32 -11.85
C PRO A 336 4.45 -8.40 -12.65
N ALA A 337 5.71 -8.79 -12.84
CA ALA A 337 6.66 -8.01 -13.63
C ALA A 337 6.22 -7.86 -15.10
N ILE A 338 5.73 -8.95 -15.73
CA ILE A 338 5.21 -8.91 -17.10
C ILE A 338 4.00 -7.97 -17.20
N VAL A 339 3.06 -8.05 -16.26
CA VAL A 339 1.89 -7.16 -16.22
C VAL A 339 2.31 -5.69 -16.10
N ILE A 340 3.28 -5.40 -15.24
CA ILE A 340 3.84 -4.04 -15.07
C ILE A 340 4.50 -3.57 -16.38
N CYS A 341 5.34 -4.37 -17.02
CA CYS A 341 5.98 -4.02 -18.30
C CYS A 341 4.97 -3.72 -19.40
N ILE A 342 3.93 -4.54 -19.55
CA ILE A 342 2.85 -4.32 -20.51
C ILE A 342 2.10 -3.02 -20.18
N GLY A 343 1.84 -2.77 -18.89
CA GLY A 343 1.21 -1.56 -18.39
C GLY A 343 1.99 -0.29 -18.73
N ILE A 344 3.30 -0.30 -18.47
CA ILE A 344 4.22 0.80 -18.79
C ILE A 344 4.17 1.11 -20.29
N ILE A 345 4.40 0.09 -21.13
CA ILE A 345 4.49 0.29 -22.58
C ILE A 345 3.14 0.78 -23.14
N SER A 346 2.03 0.16 -22.73
CA SER A 346 0.70 0.50 -23.24
C SER A 346 0.30 1.94 -22.87
N THR A 347 0.56 2.37 -21.64
CA THR A 347 0.22 3.72 -21.17
C THR A 347 1.19 4.77 -21.72
N TYR A 348 2.46 4.42 -21.89
CA TYR A 348 3.46 5.28 -22.53
C TYR A 348 3.12 5.56 -24.00
N ILE A 349 2.66 4.55 -24.75
CA ILE A 349 2.24 4.75 -26.15
C ILE A 349 1.03 5.68 -26.25
N LEU A 350 0.12 5.63 -25.27
CA LEU A 350 -1.11 6.43 -25.27
C LEU A 350 -0.87 7.90 -24.90
N ALA A 351 -0.10 8.18 -23.85
CA ALA A 351 0.09 9.56 -23.35
C ALA A 351 1.46 9.79 -22.70
N GLY A 352 2.49 9.04 -23.12
CA GLY A 352 3.86 9.17 -22.64
C GLY A 352 4.00 8.94 -21.14
N LEU A 353 4.96 9.64 -20.52
CA LEU A 353 5.23 9.56 -19.08
C LEU A 353 4.01 10.02 -18.25
N PHE A 354 3.22 10.94 -18.76
CA PHE A 354 2.01 11.38 -18.06
C PHE A 354 0.92 10.31 -18.08
N GLY A 355 0.78 9.56 -19.18
CA GLY A 355 -0.09 8.39 -19.26
C GLY A 355 0.22 7.33 -18.20
N ILE A 356 1.51 7.04 -17.99
CA ILE A 356 1.96 6.16 -16.90
C ILE A 356 1.51 6.74 -15.56
N ALA A 357 1.77 8.02 -15.30
CA ALA A 357 1.41 8.69 -14.04
C ALA A 357 -0.11 8.60 -13.73
N ILE A 358 -0.97 8.79 -14.74
CA ILE A 358 -2.43 8.62 -14.61
C ILE A 358 -2.81 7.16 -14.32
N ALA A 359 -2.15 6.19 -14.96
CA ALA A 359 -2.39 4.79 -14.67
C ALA A 359 -2.07 4.45 -13.20
N VAL A 360 -0.92 4.90 -12.68
CA VAL A 360 -0.54 4.66 -11.27
C VAL A 360 -1.49 5.40 -10.31
N SER A 361 -1.88 6.63 -10.65
CA SER A 361 -2.84 7.39 -9.85
C SER A 361 -4.18 6.66 -9.73
N THR A 362 -4.63 6.04 -10.83
CA THR A 362 -5.88 5.27 -10.85
C THR A 362 -5.75 3.92 -10.14
N MET A 363 -4.57 3.28 -10.19
CA MET A 363 -4.29 2.11 -9.33
C MET A 363 -4.49 2.47 -7.85
N LEU A 364 -3.93 3.61 -7.42
CA LEU A 364 -4.02 4.07 -6.03
C LEU A 364 -5.38 4.61 -5.63
N ALA A 365 -6.19 5.04 -6.60
CA ALA A 365 -7.56 5.48 -6.35
C ALA A 365 -8.44 4.38 -5.72
N LEU A 366 -8.09 3.10 -5.90
CA LEU A 366 -8.76 1.94 -5.29
C LEU A 366 -8.31 1.60 -3.86
N VAL A 367 -7.40 2.38 -3.27
CA VAL A 367 -6.79 2.07 -1.95
C VAL A 367 -7.84 1.85 -0.86
N GLY A 368 -8.97 2.57 -0.92
CA GLY A 368 -10.02 2.45 0.10
C GLY A 368 -10.60 1.05 0.21
N MET A 369 -10.87 0.40 -0.94
CA MET A 369 -11.31 -0.99 -0.97
C MET A 369 -10.17 -1.95 -0.63
N ILE A 370 -8.96 -1.71 -1.13
CA ILE A 370 -7.82 -2.62 -0.94
C ILE A 370 -7.40 -2.68 0.54
N VAL A 371 -7.26 -1.52 1.21
CA VAL A 371 -7.02 -1.47 2.65
C VAL A 371 -8.17 -2.12 3.43
N ALA A 372 -9.40 -2.03 2.94
CA ALA A 372 -10.53 -2.69 3.61
C ALA A 372 -10.41 -4.22 3.59
N LEU A 373 -9.89 -4.78 2.50
CA LEU A 373 -9.57 -6.20 2.40
C LEU A 373 -8.39 -6.58 3.31
N ASP A 374 -7.40 -5.70 3.41
CA ASP A 374 -6.19 -5.96 4.21
C ASP A 374 -6.47 -5.90 5.72
N ALA A 375 -7.05 -4.80 6.18
CA ALA A 375 -7.36 -4.56 7.58
C ALA A 375 -8.44 -5.51 8.12
N TYR A 376 -9.13 -6.24 7.25
CA TYR A 376 -9.96 -7.39 7.63
C TYR A 376 -9.12 -8.52 8.24
N GLY A 377 -7.92 -8.79 7.73
CA GLY A 377 -7.05 -9.90 8.15
C GLY A 377 -6.65 -9.84 9.63
N PRO A 378 -5.97 -8.77 10.10
CA PRO A 378 -5.58 -8.64 11.51
C PRO A 378 -6.76 -8.71 12.49
N VAL A 379 -7.95 -8.26 12.06
CA VAL A 379 -9.17 -8.32 12.87
C VAL A 379 -9.64 -9.76 13.04
N THR A 380 -9.53 -10.60 12.02
CA THR A 380 -9.94 -12.01 12.06
C THR A 380 -8.92 -12.90 12.75
N ASP A 381 -7.64 -12.58 12.58
CA ASP A 381 -6.49 -13.21 13.22
C ASP A 381 -6.63 -13.12 14.76
N ASN A 382 -6.71 -11.89 15.28
CA ASN A 382 -6.98 -11.63 16.69
C ASN A 382 -8.32 -12.18 17.18
N ALA A 383 -9.35 -12.26 16.32
CA ALA A 383 -10.61 -12.88 16.71
C ALA A 383 -10.43 -14.39 16.98
N GLY A 384 -9.58 -15.06 16.22
CA GLY A 384 -9.15 -16.43 16.47
C GLY A 384 -8.40 -16.55 17.79
N GLY A 385 -7.41 -15.69 18.03
CA GLY A 385 -6.66 -15.68 19.29
C GLY A 385 -7.54 -15.46 20.52
N ILE A 386 -8.48 -14.51 20.44
CA ILE A 386 -9.47 -14.28 21.50
C ILE A 386 -10.36 -15.51 21.72
N ALA A 387 -10.80 -16.18 20.64
CA ALA A 387 -11.66 -17.36 20.74
C ALA A 387 -10.95 -18.52 21.47
N GLU A 388 -9.67 -18.74 21.18
CA GLU A 388 -8.87 -19.77 21.84
C GLU A 388 -8.58 -19.42 23.31
N MET A 389 -8.11 -18.20 23.58
CA MET A 389 -7.81 -17.74 24.95
C MET A 389 -9.05 -17.75 25.86
N ALA A 390 -10.23 -17.42 25.31
CA ALA A 390 -11.49 -17.45 26.03
C ALA A 390 -12.14 -18.85 26.10
N LYS A 391 -11.51 -19.88 25.50
CA LYS A 391 -12.00 -21.26 25.45
C LYS A 391 -13.43 -21.36 24.91
N LEU A 392 -13.71 -20.62 23.84
CA LEU A 392 -14.99 -20.72 23.14
C LEU A 392 -15.14 -22.09 22.46
N ASP A 393 -16.36 -22.40 22.00
CA ASP A 393 -16.61 -23.65 21.30
C ASP A 393 -15.72 -23.81 20.06
N LYS A 394 -15.27 -25.04 19.78
CA LYS A 394 -14.40 -25.35 18.62
C LYS A 394 -15.01 -24.93 17.27
N SER A 395 -16.33 -24.82 17.18
CA SER A 395 -17.03 -24.31 16.00
C SER A 395 -16.69 -22.84 15.73
N VAL A 396 -16.45 -22.05 16.77
CA VAL A 396 -16.04 -20.64 16.67
C VAL A 396 -14.63 -20.54 16.11
N ARG A 397 -13.68 -21.31 16.66
CA ARG A 397 -12.30 -21.36 16.15
C ARG A 397 -12.26 -21.77 14.68
N LYS A 398 -13.04 -22.79 14.29
CA LYS A 398 -13.16 -23.20 12.88
C LYS A 398 -13.66 -22.07 11.96
N ILE A 399 -14.58 -21.22 12.44
CA ILE A 399 -15.06 -20.07 11.67
C ILE A 399 -13.98 -18.99 11.60
N THR A 400 -13.30 -18.68 12.71
CA THR A 400 -12.24 -17.67 12.73
C THR A 400 -11.03 -18.10 11.89
N ASP A 401 -10.64 -19.38 11.92
CA ASP A 401 -9.56 -19.93 11.08
C ASP A 401 -9.92 -19.81 9.59
N GLN A 402 -11.18 -20.06 9.23
CA GLN A 402 -11.64 -19.89 7.85
C GLN A 402 -11.58 -18.41 7.42
N LEU A 403 -11.91 -17.49 8.33
CA LEU A 403 -11.84 -16.05 8.07
C LEU A 403 -10.37 -15.59 7.96
N ASP A 404 -9.50 -16.06 8.86
CA ASP A 404 -8.09 -15.71 8.92
C ASP A 404 -7.29 -16.25 7.73
N ALA A 405 -7.54 -17.49 7.30
CA ALA A 405 -6.91 -18.03 6.09
C ALA A 405 -7.14 -17.14 4.85
N VAL A 406 -8.33 -16.52 4.76
CA VAL A 406 -8.64 -15.53 3.73
C VAL A 406 -7.92 -14.20 4.03
N GLY A 407 -7.87 -13.80 5.30
CA GLY A 407 -7.10 -12.65 5.80
C GLY A 407 -5.63 -12.68 5.37
N ASN A 408 -4.96 -13.82 5.50
CA ASN A 408 -3.57 -14.00 5.07
C ASN A 408 -3.39 -13.86 3.56
N THR A 409 -4.37 -14.32 2.78
CA THR A 409 -4.40 -14.10 1.33
C THR A 409 -4.59 -12.62 0.99
N THR A 410 -5.51 -11.92 1.67
CA THR A 410 -5.74 -10.48 1.44
C THR A 410 -4.58 -9.60 1.89
N LYS A 411 -3.87 -9.97 2.97
CA LYS A 411 -2.60 -9.34 3.39
C LYS A 411 -1.56 -9.43 2.27
N ALA A 412 -1.42 -10.59 1.63
CA ALA A 412 -0.50 -10.76 0.51
C ALA A 412 -0.92 -9.98 -0.74
N VAL A 413 -2.20 -10.06 -1.11
CA VAL A 413 -2.80 -9.30 -2.22
C VAL A 413 -2.50 -7.81 -2.09
N THR A 414 -2.67 -7.25 -0.90
CA THR A 414 -2.41 -5.82 -0.64
C THR A 414 -0.93 -5.48 -0.73
N LYS A 415 -0.03 -6.34 -0.23
CA LYS A 415 1.42 -6.18 -0.41
C LYS A 415 1.82 -6.22 -1.89
N GLY A 416 1.26 -7.16 -2.67
CA GLY A 416 1.50 -7.26 -4.12
C GLY A 416 1.04 -6.02 -4.87
N TYR A 417 -0.13 -5.49 -4.52
CA TYR A 417 -0.63 -4.21 -5.03
C TYR A 417 0.26 -3.02 -4.65
N ALA A 418 0.63 -2.90 -3.37
CA ALA A 418 1.48 -1.80 -2.88
C ALA A 418 2.85 -1.81 -3.57
N ILE A 419 3.46 -2.98 -3.75
CA ILE A 419 4.75 -3.09 -4.46
C ILE A 419 4.60 -2.81 -5.96
N GLY A 420 3.57 -3.35 -6.61
CA GLY A 420 3.35 -3.12 -8.04
C GLY A 420 3.07 -1.65 -8.36
N SER A 421 2.28 -0.99 -7.52
CA SER A 421 2.03 0.45 -7.63
C SER A 421 3.25 1.28 -7.27
N ALA A 422 4.02 0.94 -6.23
CA ALA A 422 5.27 1.61 -5.89
C ALA A 422 6.33 1.47 -6.99
N GLY A 423 6.42 0.31 -7.65
CA GLY A 423 7.33 0.10 -8.78
C GLY A 423 7.02 1.03 -9.97
N LEU A 424 5.74 1.18 -10.31
CA LEU A 424 5.32 2.15 -11.32
C LEU A 424 5.43 3.60 -10.83
N GLY A 425 5.13 3.86 -9.56
CA GLY A 425 5.29 5.16 -8.93
C GLY A 425 6.75 5.62 -8.89
N ALA A 426 7.70 4.70 -8.70
CA ALA A 426 9.12 4.98 -8.79
C ALA A 426 9.54 5.44 -10.19
N LEU A 427 8.92 4.91 -11.25
CA LEU A 427 9.13 5.39 -12.62
C LEU A 427 8.61 6.83 -12.81
N VAL A 428 7.44 7.14 -12.24
CA VAL A 428 6.86 8.49 -12.25
C VAL A 428 7.74 9.47 -11.48
N LEU A 429 8.22 9.08 -10.29
CA LEU A 429 9.17 9.87 -9.49
C LEU A 429 10.51 10.06 -10.21
N PHE A 430 11.00 9.03 -10.90
CA PHE A 430 12.22 9.13 -11.70
C PHE A 430 12.04 10.11 -12.86
N ALA A 431 10.89 10.07 -13.55
CA ALA A 431 10.54 11.06 -14.57
C ALA A 431 10.45 12.48 -14.00
N ALA A 432 9.87 12.65 -12.80
CA ALA A 432 9.83 13.94 -12.13
C ALA A 432 11.24 14.43 -11.77
N TYR A 433 12.10 13.54 -11.26
CA TYR A 433 13.48 13.85 -10.92
C TYR A 433 14.30 14.30 -12.14
N THR A 434 14.21 13.60 -13.27
CA THR A 434 14.93 14.00 -14.49
C THR A 434 14.39 15.31 -15.07
N ALA A 435 13.08 15.52 -15.03
CA ALA A 435 12.45 16.76 -15.47
C ALA A 435 12.87 17.96 -14.59
N ASP A 436 12.93 17.78 -13.27
CA ASP A 436 13.38 18.81 -12.34
C ASP A 436 14.84 19.19 -12.55
N LEU A 437 15.70 18.21 -12.78
CA LEU A 437 17.11 18.44 -13.08
C LEU A 437 17.30 19.27 -14.35
N ASN A 438 16.58 18.96 -15.43
CA ASN A 438 16.63 19.74 -16.67
C ASN A 438 16.21 21.18 -16.42
N TYR A 439 15.10 21.40 -15.70
CA TYR A 439 14.67 22.73 -15.32
C TYR A 439 15.75 23.48 -14.51
N PHE A 440 16.39 22.83 -13.53
CA PHE A 440 17.41 23.47 -12.70
C PHE A 440 18.64 23.88 -13.54
N VAL A 441 19.01 23.08 -14.55
CA VAL A 441 20.10 23.42 -15.48
C VAL A 441 19.72 24.60 -16.36
N GLU A 442 18.54 24.56 -16.99
CA GLU A 442 18.06 25.62 -17.89
C GLU A 442 17.96 26.98 -17.18
N ASN A 443 17.61 26.96 -15.89
CA ASN A 443 17.51 28.15 -15.04
C ASN A 443 18.82 28.53 -14.31
N ASN A 444 19.95 27.89 -14.65
CA ASN A 444 21.27 28.12 -14.03
C ASN A 444 21.31 27.96 -12.49
N LEU A 445 20.39 27.16 -11.93
CA LEU A 445 20.32 26.86 -10.49
C LEU A 445 21.33 25.78 -10.09
N ILE A 446 21.68 24.89 -11.01
CA ILE A 446 22.76 23.92 -10.85
C ILE A 446 23.71 23.99 -12.05
N LYS A 447 25.01 23.87 -11.80
CA LYS A 447 26.02 23.77 -12.84
C LYS A 447 26.21 22.30 -13.24
N ALA A 448 25.33 21.81 -14.10
CA ALA A 448 25.47 20.49 -14.71
C ALA A 448 25.38 20.63 -16.23
N THR A 449 26.32 20.01 -16.94
CA THR A 449 26.34 19.92 -18.41
C THR A 449 26.07 18.49 -18.82
N ASN A 450 25.13 18.27 -19.74
CA ASN A 450 24.81 16.94 -20.31
C ASN A 450 24.37 15.90 -19.27
N ILE A 451 23.17 16.08 -18.71
CA ILE A 451 22.55 15.07 -17.85
C ILE A 451 22.25 13.82 -18.69
N ASP A 452 22.92 12.72 -18.37
CA ASP A 452 22.83 11.47 -19.12
C ASP A 452 22.56 10.29 -18.18
N PHE A 453 21.36 9.70 -18.33
CA PHE A 453 20.93 8.49 -17.62
C PHE A 453 21.01 7.23 -18.51
N SER A 454 21.71 7.29 -19.64
CA SER A 454 21.95 6.13 -20.50
C SER A 454 22.73 5.04 -19.76
N LEU A 455 22.40 3.78 -20.05
CA LEU A 455 23.16 2.62 -19.57
C LEU A 455 24.58 2.55 -20.17
N SER A 456 24.90 3.34 -21.20
CA SER A 456 26.27 3.51 -21.69
C SER A 456 27.15 4.34 -20.75
N ASN A 457 26.55 5.10 -19.83
CA ASN A 457 27.28 5.87 -18.84
C ASN A 457 27.69 4.97 -17.65
N PRO A 458 29.00 4.78 -17.39
CA PRO A 458 29.45 3.90 -16.32
C PRO A 458 28.99 4.34 -14.92
N TYR A 459 28.77 5.64 -14.68
CA TYR A 459 28.26 6.14 -13.40
C TYR A 459 26.81 5.69 -13.16
N VAL A 460 26.00 5.59 -14.21
CA VAL A 460 24.62 5.08 -14.13
C VAL A 460 24.63 3.59 -13.81
N VAL A 461 25.52 2.82 -14.44
CA VAL A 461 25.68 1.38 -14.14
C VAL A 461 26.13 1.15 -12.70
N VAL A 462 27.07 1.95 -12.19
CA VAL A 462 27.46 1.91 -10.77
C VAL A 462 26.27 2.23 -9.86
N GLY A 463 25.48 3.25 -10.21
CA GLY A 463 24.24 3.59 -9.51
C GLY A 463 23.22 2.46 -9.50
N LEU A 464 23.04 1.76 -10.63
CA LEU A 464 22.16 0.59 -10.75
C LEU A 464 22.61 -0.59 -9.89
N ILE A 465 23.91 -0.92 -9.90
CA ILE A 465 24.45 -2.02 -9.10
C ILE A 465 24.35 -1.70 -7.61
N THR A 466 24.76 -0.50 -7.21
CA THR A 466 24.69 -0.08 -5.80
C THR A 466 23.25 0.07 -5.32
N GLY A 467 22.37 0.65 -6.14
CA GLY A 467 20.93 0.76 -5.86
C GLY A 467 20.25 -0.60 -5.74
N GLY A 468 20.56 -1.55 -6.63
CA GLY A 468 20.05 -2.92 -6.57
C GLY A 468 20.53 -3.72 -5.36
N LEU A 469 21.70 -3.39 -4.80
CA LEU A 469 22.21 -3.99 -3.56
C LEU A 469 21.46 -3.50 -2.31
N LEU A 470 20.95 -2.27 -2.29
CA LEU A 470 20.34 -1.66 -1.10
C LEU A 470 19.14 -2.46 -0.55
N PRO A 471 18.17 -2.93 -1.37
CA PRO A 471 17.08 -3.77 -0.88
C PRO A 471 17.55 -5.07 -0.21
N TYR A 472 18.60 -5.71 -0.74
CA TYR A 472 19.15 -6.94 -0.15
C TYR A 472 19.82 -6.67 1.20
N LEU A 473 20.60 -5.59 1.29
CA LEU A 473 21.24 -5.21 2.54
C LEU A 473 20.19 -4.83 3.59
N PHE A 474 19.16 -4.07 3.19
CA PHE A 474 18.06 -3.69 4.05
C PHE A 474 17.27 -4.91 4.54
N ALA A 475 16.93 -5.85 3.63
CA ALA A 475 16.28 -7.10 3.98
C ALA A 475 17.11 -7.93 4.97
N SER A 476 18.43 -8.04 4.76
CA SER A 476 19.35 -8.72 5.67
C SER A 476 19.33 -8.12 7.08
N MET A 477 19.40 -6.80 7.19
CA MET A 477 19.31 -6.10 8.48
C MET A 477 17.95 -6.34 9.17
N GLY A 478 16.86 -6.29 8.41
CA GLY A 478 15.51 -6.57 8.91
C GLY A 478 15.34 -8.01 9.41
N MET A 479 15.75 -9.00 8.63
CA MET A 479 15.70 -10.42 9.01
C MET A 479 16.55 -10.69 10.26
N THR A 480 17.74 -10.09 10.35
CA THR A 480 18.60 -10.25 11.53
C THR A 480 17.96 -9.60 12.78
N ALA A 481 17.27 -8.47 12.62
CA ALA A 481 16.56 -7.83 13.73
C ALA A 481 15.39 -8.68 14.24
N VAL A 482 14.58 -9.25 13.33
CA VAL A 482 13.53 -10.21 13.67
C VAL A 482 14.12 -11.43 14.38
N GLY A 483 15.20 -12.00 13.85
CA GLY A 483 15.85 -13.18 14.44
C GLY A 483 16.34 -12.95 15.88
N ARG A 484 16.88 -11.77 16.19
CA ARG A 484 17.26 -11.40 17.58
C ARG A 484 16.04 -11.28 18.50
N ALA A 485 14.97 -10.62 18.02
CA ALA A 485 13.74 -10.47 18.78
C ALA A 485 13.09 -11.83 19.06
N ALA A 486 12.88 -12.64 18.02
CA ALA A 486 12.34 -13.99 18.14
C ALA A 486 13.16 -14.87 19.08
N SER A 487 14.49 -14.86 18.96
CA SER A 487 15.36 -15.64 19.87
C SER A 487 15.19 -15.23 21.33
N SER A 488 15.01 -13.94 21.60
CA SER A 488 14.79 -13.43 22.95
C SER A 488 13.42 -13.87 23.50
N VAL A 489 12.37 -13.82 22.66
CA VAL A 489 11.03 -14.30 23.02
C VAL A 489 11.07 -15.82 23.29
N VAL A 490 11.72 -16.61 22.45
CA VAL A 490 11.88 -18.06 22.66
C VAL A 490 12.52 -18.38 24.01
N ILE A 491 13.61 -17.69 24.37
CA ILE A 491 14.29 -17.89 25.66
C ILE A 491 13.36 -17.54 26.82
N GLU A 492 12.58 -16.47 26.69
CA GLU A 492 11.65 -16.03 27.73
C GLU A 492 10.45 -16.95 27.88
N VAL A 493 9.88 -17.49 26.79
CA VAL A 493 8.75 -18.45 26.87
C VAL A 493 9.20 -19.77 27.50
N ARG A 494 10.46 -20.17 27.32
CA ARG A 494 11.03 -21.37 27.96
C ARG A 494 11.32 -21.20 29.46
N ARG A 495 11.55 -19.98 29.91
CA ARG A 495 11.91 -19.64 31.30
C ARG A 495 10.69 -19.66 32.20
#